data_AF-A0A7J0D3H5-F1
#
_entry.id   AF-A0A7J0D3H5-F1
#
_cell.length_a   1.000
_cell.length_b   1.000
_cell.length_c   1.000
_cell.angle_alpha   90.00
_cell.angle_beta   90.00
_cell.angle_gamma   90.00
#
_symmetry.space_group_name_H-M   'P 1'
#
loop_
_entity.id
_entity.type
_entity.pdbx_description
1 polymer ?
#
loop_
_entity_poly.entity_id
_entity_poly.type
_entity_poly.pdbx_seq_one_letter_code
_entity_poly.pdbx_strand_id
1 'polypeptide(L)'
;MIAVTGTSDDAGRAADIANAVIEAVIVSSGHVSKDTGVKLIKFTHAMKPDQPVSPSVPLGTAVGTAAGGLLGGLVLLVRPRRTGWSVSAQVPGPAAAEVPGPAAAEDNTTADERELVR
;
A
#
# COMPACT_ATOMS: atom_id res chain seq x y z
N MET A 1 5.00 -11.44 -41.93
CA MET A 1 5.22 -12.46 -40.88
C MET A 1 4.01 -12.46 -39.97
N ILE A 2 3.50 -13.63 -39.59
CA ILE A 2 2.32 -13.78 -38.70
C ILE A 2 2.82 -14.28 -37.35
N ALA A 3 2.34 -13.68 -36.26
CA ALA A 3 2.63 -14.11 -34.90
C ALA A 3 1.34 -14.58 -34.23
N VAL A 4 1.42 -15.70 -33.53
CA VAL A 4 0.32 -16.22 -32.71
C VAL A 4 0.84 -16.43 -31.32
N THR A 5 0.07 -15.90 -30.36
CA THR A 5 0.34 -16.00 -28.93
C THR A 5 -0.79 -16.74 -28.25
N GLY A 6 -0.47 -17.44 -27.18
CA GLY A 6 -1.43 -18.07 -26.29
C GLY A 6 -1.39 -17.42 -24.92
N THR A 7 -2.54 -17.30 -24.29
CA THR A 7 -2.67 -16.73 -22.94
C THR A 7 -3.25 -17.80 -22.02
N SER A 8 -2.60 -18.04 -20.90
CA SER A 8 -3.06 -18.95 -19.85
C SER A 8 -2.38 -18.60 -18.53
N ASP A 9 -3.00 -18.96 -17.42
CA ASP A 9 -2.39 -18.88 -16.09
C ASP A 9 -1.23 -19.87 -15.92
N ASP A 10 -1.16 -20.90 -16.78
CA ASP A 10 -0.02 -21.80 -16.87
C ASP A 10 0.87 -21.48 -18.09
N ALA A 11 2.17 -21.25 -17.83
CA ALA A 11 3.11 -20.86 -18.86
C ALA A 11 3.35 -21.95 -19.92
N GLY A 12 3.27 -23.25 -19.56
CA GLY A 12 3.37 -24.33 -20.54
C GLY A 12 2.16 -24.36 -21.46
N ARG A 13 0.96 -24.28 -20.87
CA ARG A 13 -0.31 -24.25 -21.59
C ARG A 13 -0.42 -23.06 -22.54
N ALA A 14 0.12 -21.90 -22.18
CA ALA A 14 0.19 -20.75 -23.08
C ALA A 14 0.96 -21.06 -24.38
N ALA A 15 2.11 -21.74 -24.28
CA ALA A 15 2.88 -22.16 -25.45
C ALA A 15 2.17 -23.27 -26.23
N ASP A 16 1.55 -24.24 -25.55
CA ASP A 16 0.81 -25.33 -26.19
C ASP A 16 -0.38 -24.83 -27.01
N ILE A 17 -1.13 -23.86 -26.48
CA ILE A 17 -2.23 -23.20 -27.20
C ILE A 17 -1.71 -22.55 -28.49
N ALA A 18 -0.63 -21.77 -28.40
CA ALA A 18 -0.07 -21.10 -29.56
C ALA A 18 0.41 -22.09 -30.63
N ASN A 19 1.10 -23.16 -30.21
CA ASN A 19 1.59 -24.21 -31.10
C ASN A 19 0.42 -24.96 -31.77
N ALA A 20 -0.61 -25.33 -31.01
CA ALA A 20 -1.78 -26.04 -31.53
C ALA A 20 -2.55 -25.21 -32.56
N VAL A 21 -2.74 -23.91 -32.30
CA VAL A 21 -3.39 -23.00 -33.26
C VAL A 21 -2.60 -22.90 -34.56
N ILE A 22 -1.27 -22.75 -34.47
CA ILE A 22 -0.42 -22.66 -35.68
C ILE A 22 -0.46 -23.95 -36.49
N GLU A 23 -0.47 -25.10 -35.84
CA GLU A 23 -0.57 -26.39 -36.54
C GLU A 23 -1.92 -26.53 -37.25
N ALA A 24 -3.03 -26.17 -36.57
CA ALA A 24 -4.35 -26.16 -37.18
C ALA A 24 -4.43 -25.20 -38.39
N VAL A 25 -3.85 -24.00 -38.28
CA VAL A 25 -3.82 -23.01 -39.37
C VAL A 25 -2.99 -23.51 -40.55
N ILE A 26 -1.84 -24.15 -40.31
CA ILE A 26 -1.00 -24.72 -41.38
C ILE A 26 -1.76 -25.82 -42.11
N VAL A 27 -2.39 -26.75 -41.37
CA VAL A 27 -3.21 -27.82 -41.95
C VAL A 27 -4.35 -27.23 -42.79
N SER A 28 -5.07 -26.24 -42.25
CA SER A 28 -6.15 -25.57 -42.96
C SER A 28 -5.67 -24.86 -44.23
N SER A 29 -4.50 -24.21 -44.18
CA SER A 29 -3.93 -23.51 -45.32
C SER A 29 -3.49 -24.46 -46.44
N GLY A 30 -3.07 -25.68 -46.09
CA GLY A 30 -2.71 -26.71 -47.06
C GLY A 30 -3.87 -27.13 -47.95
N HIS A 31 -5.11 -27.02 -47.48
CA HIS A 31 -6.29 -27.34 -48.28
C HIS A 31 -6.57 -26.29 -49.37
N VAL A 32 -6.21 -25.02 -49.13
CA VAL A 32 -6.47 -23.89 -50.06
C VAL A 32 -5.22 -23.41 -50.79
N SER A 33 -4.06 -24.00 -50.53
CA SER A 33 -2.79 -23.56 -51.11
C SER A 33 -2.71 -23.76 -52.63
N LYS A 34 -3.48 -24.70 -53.19
CA LYS A 34 -3.56 -24.94 -54.64
C LYS A 34 -4.29 -23.83 -55.38
N ASP A 35 -5.34 -23.29 -54.76
CA ASP A 35 -6.17 -22.25 -55.35
C ASP A 35 -5.57 -20.85 -55.15
N THR A 36 -4.87 -20.65 -54.03
CA THR A 36 -4.27 -19.36 -53.66
C THR A 36 -2.79 -19.22 -54.06
N GLY A 37 -2.08 -20.32 -54.28
CA GLY A 37 -0.63 -20.32 -54.50
C GLY A 37 0.22 -19.98 -53.27
N VAL A 38 -0.41 -19.82 -52.09
CA VAL A 38 0.28 -19.43 -50.84
C VAL A 38 0.48 -20.64 -49.95
N LYS A 39 1.69 -20.77 -49.37
CA LYS A 39 2.02 -21.82 -48.39
C LYS A 39 2.46 -21.20 -47.08
N LEU A 40 1.86 -21.66 -45.98
CA LEU A 40 2.30 -21.29 -44.64
C LEU A 40 3.31 -22.31 -44.11
N ILE A 41 4.33 -21.82 -43.41
CA ILE A 41 5.32 -22.64 -42.72
C ILE A 41 5.50 -22.14 -41.29
N LYS A 42 5.70 -23.07 -40.36
CA LYS A 42 6.07 -22.73 -38.98
C LYS A 42 7.54 -22.34 -38.96
N PHE A 43 7.83 -21.08 -38.65
CA PHE A 43 9.21 -20.60 -38.55
C PHE A 43 9.88 -21.07 -37.26
N THR A 44 9.21 -20.88 -36.13
CA THR A 44 9.66 -21.32 -34.80
C THR A 44 8.49 -21.87 -33.99
N HIS A 45 8.81 -22.68 -32.99
CA HIS A 45 7.85 -23.07 -31.97
C HIS A 45 7.66 -21.95 -30.95
N ALA A 46 6.45 -21.88 -30.37
CA ALA A 46 6.20 -21.05 -29.20
C ALA A 46 6.98 -21.63 -28.01
N MET A 47 7.79 -20.78 -27.38
CA MET A 47 8.53 -21.12 -26.16
C MET A 47 7.68 -20.80 -24.93
N LYS A 48 7.87 -21.60 -23.87
CA LYS A 48 7.28 -21.32 -22.56
C LYS A 48 7.82 -19.98 -22.05
N PRO A 49 6.95 -19.02 -21.66
CA PRO A 49 7.39 -17.78 -21.02
C PRO A 49 8.16 -18.09 -19.72
N ASP A 50 9.29 -17.42 -19.54
CA ASP A 50 10.15 -17.50 -18.35
C ASP A 50 9.62 -16.64 -17.19
N GLN A 51 8.88 -15.58 -17.52
CA GLN A 51 8.19 -14.71 -16.57
C GLN A 51 6.75 -14.41 -17.02
N PRO A 52 5.81 -14.18 -16.08
CA PRO A 52 4.48 -13.70 -16.41
C PRO A 52 4.53 -12.35 -17.16
N VAL A 53 3.74 -12.21 -18.21
CA VAL A 53 3.58 -10.93 -18.95
C VAL A 53 2.48 -10.04 -18.35
N SER A 54 1.81 -10.50 -17.29
CA SER A 54 0.76 -9.75 -16.60
C SER A 54 1.35 -8.72 -15.62
N PRO A 55 0.61 -7.63 -15.31
CA PRO A 55 1.04 -6.66 -14.32
C PRO A 55 1.27 -7.32 -12.96
N SER A 56 2.36 -6.97 -12.28
CA SER A 56 2.67 -7.52 -10.96
C SER A 56 1.59 -7.12 -9.95
N VAL A 57 0.89 -8.11 -9.40
CA VAL A 57 -0.07 -7.95 -8.29
C VAL A 57 0.48 -7.06 -7.16
N PRO A 58 1.71 -7.26 -6.63
CA PRO A 58 2.22 -6.40 -5.55
C PRO A 58 2.32 -4.92 -5.97
N LEU A 59 2.73 -4.64 -7.20
CA LEU A 59 2.80 -3.27 -7.71
C LEU A 59 1.40 -2.65 -7.83
N GLY A 60 0.44 -3.40 -8.38
CA GLY A 60 -0.95 -2.96 -8.46
C GLY A 60 -1.54 -2.65 -7.07
N THR A 61 -1.26 -3.48 -6.08
CA THR A 61 -1.70 -3.24 -4.70
C THR A 61 -1.02 -2.03 -4.06
N ALA A 62 0.29 -1.85 -4.26
CA ALA A 62 1.01 -0.70 -3.73
C ALA A 62 0.46 0.62 -4.30
N VAL A 63 0.25 0.69 -5.62
CA VAL A 63 -0.32 1.88 -6.28
C VAL A 63 -1.77 2.10 -5.82
N GLY A 64 -2.58 1.05 -5.75
CA GLY A 64 -3.96 1.13 -5.27
C GLY A 64 -4.06 1.62 -3.83
N THR A 65 -3.20 1.14 -2.94
CA THR A 65 -3.17 1.59 -1.53
C THR A 65 -2.72 3.04 -1.39
N ALA A 66 -1.73 3.49 -2.18
CA ALA A 66 -1.29 4.88 -2.17
C ALA A 66 -2.41 5.82 -2.66
N ALA A 67 -3.04 5.49 -3.79
CA ALA A 67 -4.14 6.26 -4.34
C ALA A 67 -5.35 6.27 -3.40
N GLY A 68 -5.73 5.10 -2.86
CA GLY A 68 -6.84 4.96 -1.92
C GLY A 68 -6.59 5.66 -0.59
N GLY A 69 -5.36 5.61 -0.07
CA GLY A 69 -4.97 6.29 1.16
C GLY A 69 -5.03 7.81 1.04
N LEU A 70 -4.61 8.36 -0.10
CA LEU A 70 -4.71 9.81 -0.37
C LEU A 70 -6.17 10.27 -0.48
N LEU A 71 -7.00 9.53 -1.22
CA LEU A 71 -8.43 9.82 -1.32
C LEU A 71 -9.14 9.66 0.03
N GLY A 72 -8.84 8.60 0.78
CA GLY A 72 -9.39 8.36 2.11
C GLY A 72 -8.98 9.45 3.11
N GLY A 73 -7.73 9.89 3.08
CA GLY A 73 -7.22 11.00 3.88
C GLY A 73 -7.93 12.32 3.57
N LEU A 74 -8.12 12.63 2.28
CA LEU A 74 -8.84 13.82 1.86
C LEU A 74 -10.32 13.80 2.30
N VAL A 75 -10.97 12.64 2.19
CA VAL A 75 -12.34 12.44 2.68
C VAL A 75 -12.41 12.65 4.20
N LEU A 76 -11.45 12.14 4.97
CA LEU A 76 -11.39 12.38 6.42
C LEU A 76 -11.17 13.86 6.77
N LEU A 77 -10.43 14.60 5.93
CA LEU A 77 -10.16 16.02 6.14
C LEU A 77 -11.39 16.90 5.88
N VAL A 78 -12.17 16.57 4.86
CA VAL A 78 -13.41 17.28 4.51
C VAL A 78 -14.58 16.82 5.38
N ARG A 79 -14.46 15.68 6.08
CA ARG A 79 -15.54 15.14 6.91
C ARG A 79 -15.83 16.10 8.08
N PRO A 80 -17.06 16.61 8.21
CA PRO A 80 -17.46 17.41 9.36
C PRO A 80 -17.18 16.63 10.65
N ARG A 81 -16.40 17.24 11.54
CA ARG A 81 -16.03 16.67 12.84
C ARG A 81 -17.33 16.31 13.56
N ARG A 82 -17.51 15.02 13.85
CA ARG A 82 -18.68 14.54 14.60
C ARG A 82 -18.63 15.19 15.97
N THR A 83 -19.55 16.12 16.24
CA THR A 83 -19.76 16.73 17.55
C THR A 83 -20.04 15.61 18.54
N GLY A 84 -19.03 15.17 19.29
CA GLY A 84 -19.16 14.07 20.25
C GLY A 84 -17.89 13.28 20.56
N TRP A 85 -16.81 13.42 19.77
CA TRP A 85 -15.54 12.76 20.10
C TRP A 85 -14.61 13.70 20.87
N SER A 86 -14.81 13.78 22.18
CA SER A 86 -13.86 14.41 23.12
C SER A 86 -12.69 13.46 23.38
N VAL A 87 -11.63 13.53 22.57
CA VAL A 87 -10.31 13.13 23.09
C VAL A 87 -9.90 14.22 24.07
N SER A 88 -9.97 13.90 25.37
CA SER A 88 -9.28 14.70 26.39
C SER A 88 -7.79 14.50 26.16
N ALA A 89 -7.14 15.47 25.50
CA ALA A 89 -5.70 15.58 25.58
C ALA A 89 -5.37 15.94 27.03
N GLN A 90 -4.68 15.05 27.75
CA GLN A 90 -4.12 15.34 29.07
C GLN A 90 -2.99 16.35 28.89
N VAL A 91 -3.34 17.64 28.90
CA VAL A 91 -2.38 18.73 28.97
C VAL A 91 -2.12 18.99 30.47
N PRO A 92 -0.85 19.03 30.92
CA PRO A 92 -0.53 19.44 32.28
C PRO A 92 -1.18 20.80 32.59
N GLY A 93 -1.97 20.85 33.67
CA GLY A 93 -2.65 22.07 34.09
C GLY A 93 -1.68 23.18 34.47
N PRO A 94 -2.07 24.46 34.32
CA PRO A 94 -1.21 25.58 34.68
C PRO A 94 -0.80 25.48 36.15
N ALA A 95 0.49 25.60 36.43
CA ALA A 95 1.00 25.71 37.78
C ALA A 95 0.34 26.92 38.45
N ALA A 96 -0.42 26.69 39.52
CA ALA A 96 -0.91 27.76 40.36
C ALA A 96 0.31 28.48 40.95
N ALA A 97 0.55 29.71 40.49
CA ALA A 97 1.51 30.59 41.12
C ALA A 97 0.98 30.90 42.53
N GLU A 98 1.66 30.35 43.53
CA GLU A 98 1.43 30.69 44.93
C GLU A 98 1.77 32.18 45.11
N VAL A 99 0.74 33.01 45.21
CA VAL A 99 0.85 34.42 45.54
C VAL A 99 1.15 34.50 47.04
N PRO A 100 2.31 35.05 47.48
CA PRO A 100 2.58 35.26 48.89
C PRO A 100 1.56 36.26 49.46
N GLY A 101 0.69 35.77 50.35
CA GLY A 101 -0.22 36.61 51.13
C GLY A 101 0.55 37.53 52.09
N PRO A 102 -0.06 38.65 52.51
CA PRO A 102 0.64 39.70 53.25
C PRO A 102 1.13 39.17 54.60
N ALA A 103 2.40 39.47 54.90
CA ALA A 103 3.06 39.14 56.15
C ALA A 103 2.32 39.79 57.34
N ALA A 104 1.61 38.97 58.10
CA ALA A 104 1.27 39.28 59.48
C ALA A 104 2.54 39.06 60.33
N ALA A 105 2.89 40.11 61.06
CA ALA A 105 4.01 40.16 61.99
C ALA A 105 3.79 39.27 63.22
N GLU A 106 4.89 39.13 63.98
CA GLU A 106 4.97 38.62 65.37
C GLU A 106 5.10 37.08 65.43
N ASP A 107 6.04 36.47 66.13
CA ASP A 107 6.68 36.82 67.39
C ASP A 107 7.98 35.99 67.48
N ASN A 108 9.13 36.66 67.67
CA ASN A 108 10.41 36.00 67.87
C ASN A 108 10.75 36.14 69.36
N THR A 109 10.17 35.25 70.16
CA THR A 109 10.37 35.18 71.60
C THR A 109 10.82 33.76 71.98
N THR A 110 12.06 33.68 72.46
CA THR A 110 12.64 32.60 73.29
C THR A 110 13.09 31.31 72.58
N ALA A 111 14.33 31.33 72.10
CA ALA A 111 15.18 30.14 72.02
C ALA A 111 16.57 30.49 72.55
N ASP A 112 16.65 30.73 73.86
CA ASP A 112 17.89 30.60 74.61
C ASP A 112 17.55 30.16 76.04
N GLU A 113 17.15 28.89 76.18
CA GLU A 113 17.16 28.23 77.48
C GLU A 113 17.71 26.81 77.31
N ARG A 114 18.81 26.57 78.04
CA ARG A 114 19.29 25.29 78.59
C ARG A 114 20.22 24.44 77.75
N GLU A 115 21.46 24.90 77.62
CA GLU A 115 22.61 24.02 77.76
C GLU A 115 23.77 24.74 78.46
N LEU A 116 23.76 24.77 79.80
CA LEU A 116 24.97 24.88 80.62
C LEU A 116 24.69 24.48 82.09
N VAL A 117 25.13 23.28 82.47
CA VAL A 117 25.69 22.92 83.79
C VAL A 117 24.77 23.02 85.02
N ARG A 118 24.09 21.92 85.38
CA ARG A 118 24.36 21.07 86.56
C ARG A 118 23.27 20.02 86.78
#